data_AF-A0A356ZBI0-F1
#
_entry.id   AF-A0A356ZBI0-F1
#
_cell.length_a   1.000
_cell.length_b   1.000
_cell.length_c   1.000
_cell.angle_alpha   90.00
_cell.angle_beta   90.00
_cell.angle_gamma   90.00
#
_symmetry.space_group_name_H-M   'P 1'
#
loop_
_entity.id
_entity.type
_entity.pdbx_description
1 polymer ?
#
loop_
_entity_poly.entity_id
_entity_poly.type
_entity_poly.pdbx_seq_one_letter_code
_entity_poly.pdbx_strand_id
1 'polypeptide(L)'
;YSQDKLEDALGKCMIDMKGAFALVIMTEDKLIGVRDQMGIRPLCLGNLQGNYVLASESSALDTIGAEFVRDVKPGEIVVIDENGIRSLQVVASPRTAHCIFEYIYFAR
;
A
#
# COMPACT_ATOMS: atom_id res chain seq x y z
N TYR A 1 -19.32 0.67 23.15
CA TYR A 1 -18.74 1.14 21.87
C TYR A 1 -17.60 0.22 21.53
N SER A 2 -17.83 -0.76 20.65
CA SER A 2 -16.74 -1.61 20.16
C SER A 2 -15.76 -0.68 19.45
N GLN A 3 -14.51 -0.59 19.91
CA GLN A 3 -13.45 0.04 19.15
C GLN A 3 -13.24 -0.82 17.91
N ASP A 4 -13.86 -0.44 16.78
CA ASP A 4 -13.50 -0.99 15.48
C ASP A 4 -11.99 -0.81 15.31
N LYS A 5 -11.29 -1.83 14.81
CA LYS A 5 -9.83 -1.73 14.58
C LYS A 5 -9.60 -0.65 13.54
N LEU A 6 -8.48 0.09 13.65
CA LEU A 6 -8.12 1.14 12.68
C LEU A 6 -8.19 0.64 11.21
N GLU A 7 -7.81 -0.62 11.00
CA GLU A 7 -7.87 -1.35 9.74
C GLU A 7 -9.30 -1.37 9.14
N ASP A 8 -10.33 -1.57 9.98
CA ASP A 8 -11.73 -1.58 9.56
C ASP A 8 -12.21 -0.16 9.19
N ALA A 9 -11.80 0.84 9.96
CA ALA A 9 -12.11 2.23 9.67
C ALA A 9 -11.47 2.68 8.35
N LEU A 10 -10.20 2.30 8.10
CA LEU A 10 -9.52 2.55 6.83
C LEU A 10 -10.23 1.85 5.67
N GLY A 11 -10.71 0.61 5.87
CA GLY A 11 -11.53 -0.10 4.90
C GLY A 11 -12.80 0.66 4.52
N LYS A 12 -13.54 1.17 5.51
CA LYS A 12 -14.73 2.02 5.27
C LYS A 12 -14.35 3.30 4.52
N CYS A 13 -13.30 4.00 4.94
CA CYS A 13 -12.82 5.20 4.26
C CYS A 13 -12.42 4.94 2.80
N MET A 14 -11.77 3.81 2.50
CA MET A 14 -11.41 3.43 1.14
C MET A 14 -12.63 3.23 0.24
N ILE A 15 -13.76 2.75 0.80
CA ILE A 15 -15.02 2.59 0.06
C ILE A 15 -15.64 3.95 -0.28
N ASP A 16 -15.61 4.89 0.67
CA ASP A 16 -16.23 6.20 0.54
C ASP A 16 -15.41 7.21 -0.28
N MET A 17 -14.07 7.13 -0.19
CA MET A 17 -13.17 8.05 -0.90
C MET A 17 -13.13 7.76 -2.40
N LYS A 18 -13.39 8.80 -3.20
CA LYS A 18 -13.22 8.77 -4.66
C LYS A 18 -11.96 9.52 -5.05
N GLY A 19 -11.01 8.83 -5.66
CA GLY A 19 -9.77 9.45 -6.13
C GLY A 19 -8.64 8.45 -6.29
N ALA A 20 -7.44 8.99 -6.50
CA ALA A 20 -6.20 8.25 -6.62
C ALA A 20 -5.34 8.50 -5.37
N PHE A 21 -4.93 7.45 -4.68
CA PHE A 21 -4.12 7.57 -3.47
C PHE A 21 -3.29 6.32 -3.22
N ALA A 22 -2.07 6.55 -2.76
CA ALA A 22 -1.20 5.57 -2.12
C ALA A 22 -0.77 6.19 -0.79
N LEU A 23 -1.18 5.58 0.32
CA LEU A 23 -0.95 6.12 1.65
C LEU A 23 -0.05 5.18 2.45
N VAL A 24 0.84 5.76 3.25
CA VAL A 24 1.57 5.08 4.31
C VAL A 24 1.18 5.75 5.63
N ILE A 25 0.67 4.97 6.56
CA ILE A 25 0.15 5.44 7.86
C ILE A 25 0.90 4.68 8.95
N MET A 26 1.29 5.37 10.02
CA MET A 26 2.03 4.79 11.13
C MET A 26 1.29 5.04 12.44
N THR A 27 1.20 4.01 13.27
CA THR A 27 0.81 4.08 14.69
C THR A 27 1.99 3.66 15.56
N GLU A 28 1.80 3.64 16.88
CA GLU A 28 2.83 3.16 17.82
C GLU A 28 3.29 1.73 17.53
N ASP A 29 2.38 0.88 17.05
CA ASP A 29 2.56 -0.56 16.88
C ASP A 29 2.49 -1.05 15.42
N LYS A 30 2.16 -0.18 14.45
CA LYS A 30 1.89 -0.60 13.07
C LYS A 30 2.41 0.37 12.01
N LEU A 31 2.82 -0.20 10.89
CA LEU A 31 3.00 0.48 9.61
C LEU A 31 1.95 -0.05 8.61
N ILE A 32 1.15 0.84 8.04
CA ILE A 32 0.01 0.47 7.20
C ILE A 32 0.17 1.11 5.81
N GLY A 33 0.14 0.29 4.77
CA GLY A 33 0.09 0.72 3.37
C GLY A 33 -1.33 0.60 2.82
N VAL A 34 -1.82 1.62 2.14
CA VAL A 34 -3.17 1.64 1.54
C VAL A 34 -3.09 2.07 0.09
N ARG A 35 -3.64 1.27 -0.83
CA ARG A 35 -3.68 1.62 -2.26
C ARG A 35 -5.13 1.76 -2.74
N ASP A 36 -5.40 2.81 -3.51
CA ASP A 36 -6.73 3.09 -4.04
C ASP A 36 -7.30 1.93 -4.87
N GLN A 37 -8.63 1.87 -4.97
CA GLN A 37 -9.37 0.77 -5.60
C GLN A 37 -8.98 0.54 -7.06
N MET A 38 -8.50 1.57 -7.77
CA MET A 38 -8.12 1.46 -9.18
C MET A 38 -6.60 1.28 -9.36
N GLY A 39 -5.82 1.33 -8.28
CA GLY A 39 -4.37 1.22 -8.29
C GLY A 39 -3.70 2.34 -9.07
N ILE A 40 -4.31 3.54 -9.11
CA ILE A 40 -3.87 4.64 -9.98
C ILE A 40 -2.46 5.09 -9.58
N ARG A 41 -2.23 5.27 -8.27
CA ARG A 41 -0.90 5.58 -7.73
C ARG A 41 -0.12 4.30 -7.42
N PRO A 42 1.20 4.28 -7.68
CA PRO A 42 2.03 3.13 -7.37
C PRO A 42 2.32 3.04 -5.87
N LEU A 43 2.41 1.80 -5.38
CA LEU A 43 2.83 1.48 -4.02
C LEU A 43 3.36 0.04 -4.06
N CYS A 44 4.61 -0.15 -3.65
CA CYS A 44 5.28 -1.43 -3.62
C CYS A 44 5.78 -1.77 -2.21
N LEU A 45 5.97 -3.07 -2.00
CA LEU A 45 6.47 -3.67 -0.79
C LEU A 45 7.86 -4.25 -1.05
N GLY A 46 8.80 -3.93 -0.18
CA GLY A 46 10.14 -4.48 -0.14
C GLY A 46 10.44 -5.20 1.18
N ASN A 47 11.55 -5.95 1.19
CA ASN A 47 12.13 -6.59 2.36
C ASN A 47 13.58 -6.15 2.54
N LEU A 48 13.92 -5.60 3.70
CA LEU A 48 15.27 -5.27 4.10
C LEU A 48 15.64 -6.07 5.34
N GLN A 49 16.39 -7.15 5.14
CA GLN A 49 16.91 -7.98 6.23
C GLN A 49 15.81 -8.48 7.18
N GLY A 50 14.67 -8.91 6.63
CA GLY A 50 13.53 -9.39 7.40
C GLY A 50 12.52 -8.30 7.80
N ASN A 51 12.85 -7.02 7.61
CA ASN A 51 11.94 -5.90 7.86
C ASN A 51 11.22 -5.48 6.58
N TYR A 52 9.95 -5.07 6.68
CA TYR A 52 9.19 -4.64 5.52
C TYR A 52 9.33 -3.14 5.25
N VAL A 53 9.39 -2.78 3.96
CA VAL A 53 9.50 -1.40 3.49
C VAL A 53 8.37 -1.12 2.51
N LEU A 54 7.73 0.05 2.60
CA LEU A 54 6.75 0.52 1.64
C LEU A 54 7.32 1.72 0.88
N ALA A 55 7.18 1.73 -0.44
CA ALA A 55 7.66 2.81 -1.29
C ALA A 55 6.75 3.03 -2.50
N SER A 56 6.72 4.25 -3.03
CA SER A 56 5.99 4.54 -4.26
C SER A 56 6.60 3.87 -5.49
N GLU A 57 7.92 3.63 -5.49
CA GLU A 57 8.68 3.09 -6.62
C GLU A 57 9.73 2.07 -6.14
N SER A 58 10.02 1.05 -6.96
CA SER A 58 10.99 0.01 -6.61
C SER A 58 12.42 0.54 -6.58
N SER A 59 12.75 1.59 -7.33
CA SER A 59 14.08 2.22 -7.29
C SER A 59 14.45 2.78 -5.91
N ALA A 60 13.46 3.17 -5.10
CA ALA A 60 13.68 3.52 -3.69
C ALA A 60 14.11 2.30 -2.85
N LEU A 61 13.60 1.11 -3.16
CA LEU A 61 14.01 -0.14 -2.52
C LEU A 61 15.45 -0.49 -2.93
N ASP A 62 15.75 -0.41 -4.22
CA ASP A 62 17.09 -0.68 -4.77
C ASP A 62 18.15 0.22 -4.13
N THR A 63 17.82 1.51 -3.93
CA THR A 63 18.72 2.51 -3.33
C THR A 63 19.14 2.14 -1.91
N ILE A 64 18.27 1.49 -1.14
CA ILE A 64 18.55 1.06 0.24
C ILE A 64 18.97 -0.42 0.33
N GLY A 65 19.09 -1.11 -0.80
CA GLY A 65 19.42 -2.53 -0.86
C GLY A 65 18.29 -3.45 -0.35
N ALA A 66 17.04 -2.99 -0.40
CA ALA A 66 15.89 -3.82 -0.07
C ALA A 66 15.47 -4.67 -1.28
N GLU A 67 15.13 -5.93 -1.04
CA GLU A 67 14.59 -6.82 -2.06
C GLU A 67 13.14 -6.43 -2.39
N PHE A 68 12.80 -6.25 -3.66
CA PHE A 68 11.42 -6.08 -4.08
C PHE A 68 10.62 -7.36 -3.82
N VAL A 69 9.49 -7.24 -3.09
CA VAL A 69 8.61 -8.37 -2.79
C VAL A 69 7.46 -8.42 -3.79
N ARG A 70 6.69 -7.33 -3.90
CA ARG A 70 5.56 -7.18 -4.84
C ARG A 70 4.98 -5.77 -4.80
N ASP A 71 4.15 -5.46 -5.78
CA ASP A 71 3.21 -4.34 -5.68
C ASP A 71 2.11 -4.60 -4.63
N VAL A 72 1.68 -3.52 -3.96
CA VAL A 72 0.43 -3.50 -3.20
C VAL A 72 -0.72 -3.51 -4.21
N LYS A 73 -1.70 -4.41 -4.06
CA LYS A 73 -2.80 -4.57 -4.99
C LYS A 73 -3.76 -3.37 -4.93
N PRO A 74 -4.46 -3.05 -6.02
CA PRO A 74 -5.56 -2.09 -5.98
C PRO A 74 -6.58 -2.47 -4.91
N GLY A 75 -6.99 -1.52 -4.07
CA GLY A 75 -7.96 -1.74 -2.99
C GLY A 75 -7.44 -2.61 -1.83
N GLU A 76 -6.12 -2.80 -1.74
CA GLU A 76 -5.47 -3.53 -0.65
C GLU A 76 -5.04 -2.59 0.48
N ILE A 77 -5.22 -3.07 1.71
CA ILE A 77 -4.56 -2.55 2.91
C ILE A 77 -3.52 -3.59 3.35
N VAL A 78 -2.25 -3.18 3.42
CA VAL A 78 -1.16 -3.95 4.00
C VAL A 78 -0.92 -3.45 5.41
N VAL A 79 -0.87 -4.34 6.39
CA VAL A 79 -0.59 -4.03 7.79
C VAL A 79 0.69 -4.77 8.19
N ILE A 80 1.67 -4.02 8.68
CA ILE A 80 2.93 -4.55 9.17
C ILE A 80 2.99 -4.24 10.67
N ASP A 81 3.13 -5.27 11.49
CA ASP A 81 3.27 -5.19 12.94
C ASP A 81 4.34 -6.17 13.43
N GLU A 82 4.52 -6.28 14.74
CA GLU A 82 5.50 -7.19 15.36
C GLU A 82 5.30 -8.68 14.98
N ASN A 83 4.09 -9.06 14.56
CA ASN A 83 3.78 -10.42 14.11
C ASN A 83 4.03 -10.63 12.61
N GLY A 84 4.54 -9.61 11.92
CA GLY A 84 4.85 -9.64 10.50
C GLY A 84 3.80 -8.89 9.67
N ILE A 85 3.51 -9.42 8.47
CA ILE A 85 2.69 -8.75 7.47
C ILE A 85 1.32 -9.43 7.31
N ARG A 86 0.26 -8.62 7.24
CA ARG A 86 -1.11 -9.03 6.93
C ARG A 86 -1.64 -8.22 5.74
N SER A 87 -2.40 -8.88 4.88
CA SER A 87 -3.04 -8.27 3.71
C SER A 87 -4.55 -8.34 3.86
N LEU A 88 -5.21 -7.21 3.69
CA LEU A 88 -6.66 -7.05 3.73
C LEU A 88 -7.12 -6.51 2.38
N GLN A 89 -7.76 -7.37 1.59
CA GLN A 89 -8.38 -6.95 0.33
C GLN A 89 -9.78 -6.39 0.62
N VAL A 90 -9.89 -5.07 0.69
CA VAL A 90 -11.15 -4.39 1.05
C VAL A 90 -12.12 -4.39 -0.14
N VAL A 91 -11.60 -4.08 -1.32
CA VAL A 91 -12.38 -4.04 -2.57
C VAL A 91 -11.63 -4.81 -3.64
N ALA A 92 -12.28 -5.81 -4.23
CA ALA A 92 -11.75 -6.47 -5.42
C ALA A 92 -11.94 -5.54 -6.62
N SER A 93 -10.84 -5.06 -7.19
CA SER A 93 -10.91 -4.20 -8.36
C SER A 93 -11.15 -5.02 -9.63
N PRO A 94 -12.18 -4.71 -10.44
CA PRO A 94 -12.41 -5.41 -11.70
C PRO A 94 -11.37 -5.06 -12.77
N ARG A 95 -10.67 -3.91 -12.62
CA ARG A 95 -9.62 -3.46 -13.54
C ARG A 95 -8.67 -2.48 -12.87
N THR A 96 -7.42 -2.45 -13.31
CA THR A 96 -6.43 -1.44 -12.92
C THR A 96 -6.46 -0.23 -13.87
N ALA A 97 -6.25 0.97 -13.34
CA ALA A 97 -6.09 2.19 -14.12
C ALA A 97 -4.80 2.91 -13.71
N HIS A 98 -3.66 2.25 -13.88
CA HIS A 98 -2.35 2.84 -13.60
C HIS A 98 -2.18 4.16 -14.36
N CYS A 99 -1.63 5.15 -13.67
CA CYS A 99 -1.37 6.45 -14.25
C CYS A 99 -0.32 6.33 -15.35
N ILE A 100 -0.71 6.56 -16.62
CA ILE A 100 0.19 6.44 -17.77
C ILE A 100 1.38 7.43 -17.69
N PHE A 101 1.22 8.56 -17.01
CA PHE A 101 2.30 9.52 -16.80
C PHE A 101 3.43 8.98 -15.94
N GLU A 102 3.17 7.99 -15.07
CA GLU A 102 4.23 7.30 -14.34
C GLU A 102 5.20 6.66 -15.33
N TYR A 103 4.72 5.92 -16.34
CA TYR A 103 5.57 5.24 -17.32
C TYR A 103 6.32 6.16 -18.28
N ILE A 104 5.75 7.34 -18.60
CA ILE A 104 6.30 8.20 -19.64
C ILE A 104 7.23 9.27 -19.04
N TYR A 105 6.97 9.72 -17.80
CA TYR A 105 7.62 10.91 -17.26
C TYR A 105 8.11 10.79 -15.81
N PHE A 106 7.37 10.14 -14.91
CA PHE A 106 7.65 10.24 -13.47
C PHE A 106 8.44 9.08 -12.88
N ALA A 107 8.23 7.86 -13.36
CA ALA A 107 8.91 6.69 -12.83
C ALA A 107 10.41 6.69 -13.20
N ARG A 108 11.25 6.32 -12.23
CA ARG A 108 12.69 6.11 -12.40
C ARG A 108 13.11 4.68 -12.10
#